data_AF-A0A4Q8R4A9-F1
#
_entry.id   AF-A0A4Q8R4A9-F1
#
_cell.length_a   1.000
_cell.length_b   1.000
_cell.length_c   1.000
_cell.angle_alpha   90.00
_cell.angle_beta   90.00
_cell.angle_gamma   90.00
#
_symmetry.space_group_name_H-M   'P 1'
#
loop_
_entity.id
_entity.type
_entity.pdbx_description
1 polymer ?
#
loop_
_entity_poly.entity_id
_entity_poly.type
_entity_poly.pdbx_seq_one_letter_code
_entity_poly.pdbx_strand_id
1 'polypeptide(L)'
;MSEQTSPPLVIAIDVGDPALADRLASLLGGVAGLRLAAPGEAASLALVSRDQPASERSEIELTPRERDVLALMAEGASNKAIARQLGISVHTAKFHVSSLLDKLDATGRTDAVAHAARRGVIHL
;
A
#
# COMPACT_ATOMS: atom_id res chain seq x y z
N MET A 1 -26.70 -31.23 -27.83
CA MET A 1 -25.77 -31.08 -26.68
C MET A 1 -25.14 -29.70 -26.81
N SER A 2 -25.69 -28.72 -26.12
CA SER A 2 -25.13 -27.36 -26.13
C SER A 2 -23.94 -27.33 -25.19
N GLU A 3 -22.73 -27.21 -25.72
CA GLU A 3 -21.55 -26.91 -24.91
C GLU A 3 -21.79 -25.54 -24.24
N GLN A 4 -22.05 -25.58 -22.94
CA GLN A 4 -21.99 -24.39 -22.09
C GLN A 4 -20.53 -24.00 -21.96
N THR A 5 -20.03 -23.26 -22.93
CA THR A 5 -18.73 -22.61 -22.84
C THR A 5 -18.88 -21.47 -21.84
N SER A 6 -18.65 -21.76 -20.56
CA SER A 6 -18.53 -20.72 -19.52
C SER A 6 -17.53 -19.66 -19.98
N PRO A 7 -17.81 -18.36 -19.78
CA PRO A 7 -16.89 -17.31 -20.19
C PRO A 7 -15.54 -17.53 -19.51
N PRO A 8 -14.42 -17.36 -20.22
CA PRO A 8 -13.11 -17.56 -19.64
C PRO A 8 -12.88 -16.56 -18.51
N LEU A 9 -12.32 -17.04 -17.40
CA LEU A 9 -11.94 -16.22 -16.27
C LEU A 9 -10.77 -15.32 -16.68
N VAL A 10 -10.96 -14.01 -16.56
CA VAL A 10 -9.95 -13.01 -16.94
C VAL A 10 -9.02 -12.75 -15.77
N ILE A 11 -7.71 -12.90 -15.98
CA ILE A 11 -6.69 -12.77 -14.95
C ILE A 11 -5.72 -11.64 -15.30
N ALA A 12 -5.51 -10.70 -14.38
CA ALA A 12 -4.42 -9.73 -14.44
C ALA A 12 -3.18 -10.26 -13.72
N ILE A 13 -1.99 -9.96 -14.24
CA ILE A 13 -0.71 -10.25 -13.58
C ILE A 13 -0.04 -8.92 -13.27
N ASP A 14 0.16 -8.64 -11.98
CA ASP A 14 0.85 -7.47 -11.48
C ASP A 14 2.04 -7.92 -10.63
N VAL A 15 3.17 -8.13 -11.29
CA VAL A 15 4.41 -8.65 -10.71
C VAL A 15 5.55 -7.75 -11.14
N GLY A 16 6.33 -7.25 -10.17
CA GLY A 16 7.42 -6.32 -10.45
C GLY A 16 8.61 -6.94 -11.19
N ASP A 17 8.76 -8.26 -11.15
CA ASP A 17 9.76 -8.99 -11.95
C ASP A 17 9.16 -9.35 -13.33
N PRO A 18 9.64 -8.72 -14.43
CA PRO A 18 9.12 -8.98 -15.77
C PRO A 18 9.38 -10.42 -16.24
N ALA A 19 10.50 -11.04 -15.83
CA ALA A 19 10.81 -12.42 -16.22
C ALA A 19 9.86 -13.41 -15.54
N LEU A 20 9.45 -13.13 -14.30
CA LEU A 20 8.43 -13.92 -13.61
C LEU A 20 7.04 -13.67 -14.22
N ALA A 21 6.70 -12.42 -14.52
CA ALA A 21 5.43 -12.09 -15.17
C ALA A 21 5.26 -12.83 -16.51
N ASP A 22 6.29 -12.85 -17.35
CA ASP A 22 6.29 -13.56 -18.64
C ASP A 22 6.15 -15.07 -18.48
N ARG A 23 6.82 -15.65 -17.47
CA ARG A 23 6.69 -17.09 -17.16
C ARG A 23 5.28 -17.43 -16.71
N LEU A 24 4.68 -16.62 -15.84
CA LEU A 24 3.31 -16.82 -15.38
C LEU A 24 2.30 -16.65 -16.52
N ALA A 25 2.48 -15.63 -17.36
CA ALA A 25 1.66 -15.42 -18.55
C ALA A 25 1.70 -16.64 -19.48
N SER A 26 2.90 -17.18 -19.71
CA SER A 26 3.11 -18.37 -20.56
C SER A 26 2.44 -19.62 -19.99
N LEU A 27 2.51 -19.83 -18.66
CA LEU A 27 1.90 -20.99 -18.01
C LEU A 27 0.37 -20.89 -17.98
N LEU A 28 -0.18 -19.71 -17.69
CA LEU A 28 -1.61 -19.50 -17.49
C LEU A 28 -2.36 -19.32 -18.81
N GLY A 29 -1.73 -18.78 -19.84
CA GLY A 29 -2.34 -18.61 -21.17
C GLY A 29 -2.71 -19.92 -21.86
N GLY A 30 -2.11 -21.05 -21.44
CA GLY A 30 -2.43 -22.38 -21.95
C GLY A 30 -3.53 -23.12 -21.18
N VAL A 31 -4.03 -22.57 -20.07
CA VAL A 31 -5.03 -23.24 -19.23
C VAL A 31 -6.43 -22.99 -19.79
N ALA A 32 -7.13 -24.06 -20.14
CA ALA A 32 -8.50 -23.97 -20.63
C ALA A 32 -9.40 -23.25 -19.63
N GLY A 33 -10.15 -22.24 -20.10
CA GLY A 33 -11.02 -21.43 -19.27
C GLY A 33 -10.35 -20.25 -18.57
N LEU A 34 -9.04 -20.04 -18.75
CA LEU A 34 -8.33 -18.83 -18.29
C LEU A 34 -7.92 -17.95 -19.47
N ARG A 35 -7.91 -16.64 -19.25
CA ARG A 35 -7.39 -15.67 -20.20
C ARG A 35 -6.68 -14.54 -19.48
N LEU A 36 -5.56 -14.08 -20.01
CA LEU A 36 -4.89 -12.89 -19.51
C LEU A 36 -5.62 -11.61 -19.92
N ALA A 37 -5.74 -10.67 -18.99
CA ALA A 37 -6.29 -9.35 -19.24
C ALA A 37 -5.37 -8.56 -20.18
N ALA A 38 -5.95 -7.88 -21.17
CA ALA A 38 -5.25 -6.89 -21.95
C ALA A 38 -4.98 -5.62 -21.11
N PRO A 39 -3.99 -4.78 -21.49
CA PRO A 39 -3.77 -3.51 -20.81
C PRO A 39 -5.05 -2.66 -20.77
N GLY A 40 -5.46 -2.23 -19.57
CA GLY A 40 -6.69 -1.43 -19.37
C GLY A 40 -7.99 -2.24 -19.34
N GLU A 41 -7.93 -3.56 -19.43
CA GLU A 41 -9.10 -4.43 -19.34
C GLU A 41 -9.43 -4.82 -17.89
N ALA A 42 -10.71 -4.87 -17.55
CA ALA A 42 -11.15 -5.34 -16.24
C ALA A 42 -10.93 -6.85 -16.09
N ALA A 43 -10.24 -7.25 -15.02
CA ALA A 43 -9.99 -8.66 -14.71
C ALA A 43 -10.96 -9.19 -13.64
N SER A 44 -11.29 -10.48 -13.71
CA SER A 44 -12.06 -11.20 -12.69
C SER A 44 -11.21 -11.56 -11.48
N LEU A 45 -9.90 -11.72 -11.66
CA LEU A 45 -8.92 -12.05 -10.63
C LEU A 45 -7.57 -11.40 -10.95
N ALA A 46 -6.76 -11.11 -9.93
CA ALA A 46 -5.40 -10.60 -10.11
C ALA A 46 -4.38 -11.44 -9.34
N LEU A 47 -3.26 -11.74 -9.98
CA LEU A 47 -2.07 -12.32 -9.36
C LEU A 47 -1.10 -11.19 -9.06
N VAL A 48 -0.87 -10.94 -7.78
CA VAL A 48 -0.02 -9.84 -7.32
C VAL A 48 1.17 -10.40 -6.54
N SER A 49 2.38 -10.01 -6.91
CA SER A 49 3.56 -10.34 -6.09
C SER A 49 3.67 -9.38 -4.91
N ARG A 50 3.79 -9.92 -3.69
CA ARG A 50 4.06 -9.09 -2.51
C ARG A 50 5.47 -8.50 -2.52
N ASP A 51 6.36 -9.11 -3.28
CA ASP A 51 7.79 -8.78 -3.38
C ASP A 51 8.09 -7.86 -4.56
N GLN A 52 7.09 -7.07 -5.01
CA GLN A 52 7.39 -5.90 -5.82
C GLN A 52 8.53 -5.14 -5.11
N PRO A 53 9.69 -4.93 -5.76
CA PRO A 53 10.73 -4.11 -5.17
C PRO A 53 10.07 -2.79 -4.78
N ALA A 54 10.39 -2.30 -3.59
CA ALA A 54 9.93 -1.03 -3.03
C ALA A 54 10.35 0.21 -3.88
N SER A 55 10.59 0.02 -5.17
CA SER A 55 11.01 1.04 -6.12
C SER A 55 9.85 1.87 -6.68
N GLU A 56 8.59 1.47 -6.46
CA GLU A 56 7.42 2.30 -6.82
C GLU A 56 6.46 2.58 -5.64
N ARG A 57 6.60 1.86 -4.53
CA ARG A 57 6.15 2.42 -3.26
C ARG A 57 7.22 3.43 -2.91
N SER A 58 6.98 4.73 -3.11
CA SER A 58 7.78 5.74 -2.42
C SER A 58 7.72 5.39 -0.93
N GLU A 59 8.71 4.66 -0.43
CA GLU A 59 8.93 4.44 0.98
C GLU A 59 9.15 5.85 1.50
N ILE A 60 8.10 6.39 2.10
CA ILE A 60 8.24 7.62 2.85
C ILE A 60 9.16 7.24 4.00
N GLU A 61 10.44 7.55 3.84
CA GLU A 61 11.43 7.36 4.87
C GLU A 61 11.10 8.32 6.01
N LEU A 62 10.36 7.79 6.98
CA LEU A 62 10.13 8.44 8.24
C LEU A 62 11.37 8.26 9.11
N THR A 63 11.85 9.38 9.64
CA THR A 63 12.86 9.38 10.70
C THR A 63 12.33 8.60 11.90
N PRO A 64 13.22 8.07 12.77
CA PRO A 64 12.78 7.37 13.98
C PRO A 64 11.78 8.20 14.81
N ARG A 65 12.01 9.50 14.90
CA ARG A 65 11.15 10.41 15.67
C ARG A 65 9.76 10.60 15.04
N GLU A 66 9.69 10.65 13.71
CA GLU A 66 8.42 10.72 13.01
C GLU A 66 7.62 9.43 13.15
N ARG A 67 8.29 8.27 13.18
CA ARG A 67 7.65 6.98 13.48
C ARG A 67 7.05 6.95 14.88
N ASP A 68 7.78 7.42 15.89
CA ASP A 68 7.27 7.52 17.26
C ASP A 68 6.00 8.40 17.32
N VAL A 69 6.04 9.57 16.67
CA VAL A 69 4.91 10.50 16.63
C VAL A 69 3.72 9.87 15.90
N LEU A 70 3.95 9.20 14.77
CA LEU A 70 2.92 8.53 13.98
C LEU A 70 2.26 7.37 14.74
N ALA A 71 3.03 6.58 15.49
CA ALA A 71 2.50 5.51 16.32
C ALA A 71 1.55 6.07 17.40
N LEU A 72 1.96 7.14 18.09
CA LEU A 72 1.12 7.81 19.07
C LEU A 72 -0.13 8.46 18.44
N MET A 73 -0.02 8.97 17.21
CA MET A 73 -1.19 9.43 16.45
C MET A 73 -2.17 8.29 16.16
N ALA A 74 -1.67 7.10 15.83
CA ALA A 74 -2.49 5.91 15.60
C ALA A 74 -3.24 5.45 16.86
N GLU A 75 -2.63 5.64 18.04
CA GLU A 75 -3.27 5.45 19.35
C GLU A 75 -4.30 6.55 19.70
N GLY A 76 -4.45 7.58 18.87
CA GLY A 76 -5.35 8.71 19.11
C GLY A 76 -4.79 9.79 20.05
N ALA A 77 -3.48 9.81 20.28
CA ALA A 77 -2.85 10.78 21.17
C ALA A 77 -2.96 12.23 20.61
N SER A 78 -3.29 13.17 21.49
CA SER A 78 -3.24 14.60 21.18
C SER A 78 -1.79 15.11 21.14
N ASN A 79 -1.53 16.25 20.48
CA ASN A 79 -0.18 16.85 20.44
C ASN A 79 0.39 17.13 21.84
N LYS A 80 -0.46 17.41 22.83
CA LYS A 80 -0.05 17.59 24.24
C LYS A 80 0.38 16.25 24.88
N ALA A 81 -0.32 15.16 24.56
CA ALA A 81 0.04 13.83 25.02
C ALA A 81 1.34 13.34 24.36
N ILE A 82 1.47 13.52 23.05
CA ILE A 82 2.69 13.22 22.27
C ILE A 82 3.88 13.98 22.85
N ALA A 83 3.74 15.28 23.07
CA ALA A 83 4.78 16.11 23.67
C ALA A 83 5.25 15.56 25.03
N ARG A 84 4.31 15.17 25.89
CA ARG A 84 4.60 14.60 27.21
C ARG A 84 5.30 13.25 27.12
N GLN A 85 4.80 12.32 26.29
CA GLN A 85 5.39 10.98 26.13
C GLN A 85 6.79 11.03 25.53
N LEU A 86 7.01 11.94 24.58
CA LEU A 86 8.30 12.06 23.89
C LEU A 86 9.28 13.02 24.58
N GLY A 87 8.86 13.74 25.63
CA GLY A 87 9.73 14.70 26.33
C GLY A 87 10.10 15.93 25.50
N ILE A 88 9.18 16.42 24.65
CA ILE A 88 9.37 17.58 23.77
C ILE A 88 8.33 18.66 24.03
N SER A 89 8.52 19.85 23.47
CA SER A 89 7.51 20.91 23.55
C SER A 89 6.27 20.59 22.71
N VAL A 90 5.10 21.13 23.08
CA VAL A 90 3.87 21.03 22.28
C VAL A 90 4.05 21.65 20.89
N HIS A 91 4.87 22.70 20.79
CA HIS A 91 5.21 23.33 19.52
C HIS A 91 6.01 22.36 18.62
N THR A 92 7.00 21.66 19.17
CA THR A 92 7.78 20.65 18.46
C THR A 92 6.90 19.46 18.04
N ALA A 93 5.96 19.03 18.89
CA ALA A 93 4.99 18.01 18.51
C ALA A 93 4.09 18.45 17.34
N LYS A 94 3.63 19.72 17.33
CA LYS A 94 2.88 20.29 16.19
C LYS A 94 3.72 20.27 14.91
N PHE A 95 4.99 20.65 15.00
CA PHE A 95 5.92 20.62 13.87
C PHE A 95 6.06 19.21 13.28
N HIS A 96 6.34 18.19 14.12
CA HIS A 96 6.43 16.81 13.65
C HIS A 96 5.13 16.31 13.02
N VAL A 97 3.97 16.62 13.61
CA VAL A 97 2.68 16.25 13.03
C VAL A 97 2.49 16.90 11.66
N SER A 98 2.77 18.20 11.52
CA SER A 98 2.68 18.89 10.22
C SER A 98 3.58 18.23 9.18
N SER A 99 4.85 17.99 9.53
CA SER A 99 5.79 17.36 8.62
C SER A 99 5.37 15.94 8.21
N LEU A 100 4.73 15.20 9.11
CA LEU A 100 4.14 13.89 8.80
C LEU A 100 2.97 14.01 7.82
N LEU A 101 2.08 14.99 8.00
CA LEU A 101 0.97 15.22 7.07
C LEU A 101 1.49 15.53 5.67
N ASP A 102 2.49 16.42 5.58
CA ASP A 102 3.11 16.80 4.31
C ASP A 102 3.79 15.59 3.64
N LYS A 103 4.56 14.81 4.42
CA LYS A 103 5.25 13.61 3.92
C LYS A 103 4.30 12.51 3.47
N LEU A 104 3.19 12.33 4.18
CA LEU A 104 2.19 11.29 3.88
C LEU A 104 1.16 11.74 2.83
N ASP A 105 1.25 12.97 2.35
CA ASP A 105 0.27 13.63 1.48
C ASP A 105 -1.15 13.52 2.06
N ALA A 106 -1.28 13.83 3.35
CA ALA A 106 -2.49 13.62 4.13
C ALA A 106 -3.15 14.94 4.51
N THR A 107 -4.47 14.99 4.39
CA THR A 107 -5.29 16.18 4.70
C THR A 107 -5.55 16.36 6.20
N GLY A 108 -5.18 15.38 7.01
CA GLY A 108 -5.35 15.42 8.45
C GLY A 108 -4.80 14.18 9.15
N ARG A 109 -4.84 14.17 10.48
CA ARG A 109 -4.21 13.11 11.29
C ARG A 109 -4.77 11.71 11.03
N THR A 110 -6.08 11.56 10.93
CA THR A 110 -6.72 10.27 10.67
C THR A 110 -6.36 9.76 9.28
N ASP A 111 -6.33 10.67 8.32
CA ASP A 111 -5.94 10.39 6.94
C ASP A 111 -4.47 9.95 6.86
N ALA A 112 -3.57 10.61 7.60
CA ALA A 112 -2.17 10.23 7.71
C ALA A 112 -1.98 8.83 8.30
N VAL A 113 -2.68 8.50 9.39
CA VAL A 113 -2.64 7.15 9.98
C VAL A 113 -3.15 6.11 8.98
N ALA A 114 -4.25 6.39 8.28
CA ALA A 114 -4.79 5.49 7.27
C ALA A 114 -3.85 5.30 6.08
N HIS A 115 -3.22 6.38 5.58
CA HIS A 115 -2.20 6.30 4.53
C HIS A 115 -0.98 5.51 4.98
N ALA A 116 -0.49 5.75 6.19
CA ALA A 116 0.65 5.01 6.73
C ALA A 116 0.35 3.52 6.90
N ALA A 117 -0.84 3.15 7.36
CA ALA A 117 -1.28 1.76 7.49
C ALA A 117 -1.40 1.08 6.11
N ARG A 118 -2.02 1.74 5.13
CA ARG A 118 -2.13 1.21 3.74
C ARG A 118 -0.76 0.98 3.10
N ARG A 119 0.22 1.84 3.42
CA ARG A 119 1.60 1.74 2.91
C ARG A 119 2.48 0.78 3.70
N GLY A 120 1.98 0.18 4.79
CA GLY A 120 2.72 -0.76 5.64
C GLY A 120 3.75 -0.10 6.56
N VAL A 121 3.70 1.22 6.75
CA VAL A 121 4.63 1.98 7.60
C VAL A 121 4.33 1.77 9.09
N ILE A 122 3.06 1.51 9.42
CA ILE A 122 2.59 1.13 10.76
C ILE A 122 1.59 -0.03 10.65
N HIS A 123 1.48 -0.82 11.72
CA HIS A 123 0.45 -1.85 11.86
C HIS A 123 -0.59 -1.37 12.88
N LEU A 124 -1.88 -1.48 12.51
CA LEU A 124 -3.04 -1.13 13.35
C LEU A 124 -3.66 -2.39 13.97
#